data_AF-A0A258VUE2-F1
#
_entry.id   AF-A0A258VUE2-F1
#
_cell.length_a   1.000
_cell.length_b   1.000
_cell.length_c   1.000
_cell.angle_alpha   90.00
_cell.angle_beta   90.00
_cell.angle_gamma   90.00
#
_symmetry.space_group_name_H-M   'P 1'
#
loop_
_entity.id
_entity.type
_entity.pdbx_description
1 polymer ?
#
loop_
_entity_poly.entity_id
_entity_poly.type
_entity_poly.pdbx_seq_one_letter_code
_entity_poly.pdbx_strand_id
1 'polypeptide(L)'
;MSFVKKRRNGFSLIEMLVTVALLGILIAGINSLVVGSYSSLRLLKAESFIKTFNLNVDAFLNSQRSCNSTLAAINPVVNGKVLPSIKNITGGDVFVTPVTGMNEVSNPITLRSMVISNLAVAGTSANFNIQMNYEYTNGAVVVPLSRLINIVAEVDGANNVLNCSSFNGLNPESLFVKVDGNEVKTGDLTITGNLNIGVGAADTSFIDIMNVPAAPLHNLNFFNSDRSLKKDLAPLSDSVEKIKELKAYRYRFKNSKEWRIGFLAQDVEKIAPHAVLTSAEGHKMVSYKSLLPYVWEYHKSVYSKRQALLSRLEALENKKD
;
A
#
# COMPACT_ATOMS: atom_id res chain seq x y z
N MET A 1 13.10 22.39 93.61
CA MET A 1 12.82 22.30 92.15
C MET A 1 13.24 20.90 91.70
N SER A 2 12.27 20.10 91.27
CA SER A 2 12.39 18.64 91.07
C SER A 2 13.33 18.28 89.91
N PHE A 3 14.36 17.48 90.17
CA PHE A 3 15.24 16.89 89.14
C PHE A 3 14.60 15.61 88.59
N VAL A 4 14.13 15.66 87.34
CA VAL A 4 13.72 14.48 86.58
C VAL A 4 14.97 13.67 86.23
N LYS A 5 15.12 12.49 86.84
CA LYS A 5 16.22 11.55 86.59
C LYS A 5 15.90 10.71 85.35
N LYS A 6 16.46 11.07 84.19
CA LYS A 6 16.33 10.30 82.94
C LYS A 6 17.15 9.00 83.06
N ARG A 7 16.49 7.84 83.21
CA ARG A 7 17.17 6.52 83.18
C ARG A 7 17.75 6.27 81.79
N ARG A 8 19.07 6.12 81.71
CA ARG A 8 19.77 5.54 80.54
C ARG A 8 19.81 4.02 80.74
N ASN A 9 18.91 3.29 80.10
CA ASN A 9 19.03 1.84 79.98
C ASN A 9 20.08 1.56 78.90
N GLY A 10 21.21 0.93 79.28
CA GLY A 10 22.19 0.41 78.34
C GLY A 10 21.69 -0.89 77.71
N PHE A 11 22.07 -1.13 76.46
CA PHE A 11 21.68 -2.34 75.72
C PHE A 11 22.36 -3.59 76.29
N SER A 12 21.63 -4.69 76.34
CA SER A 12 22.15 -6.00 76.77
C SER A 12 23.08 -6.60 75.71
N LEU A 13 24.07 -7.38 76.14
CA LEU A 13 24.98 -8.14 75.25
C LEU A 13 24.19 -9.06 74.29
N ILE A 14 23.04 -9.56 74.73
CA ILE A 14 22.13 -10.36 73.91
C ILE A 14 21.49 -9.51 72.81
N GLU A 15 21.08 -8.28 73.11
CA GLU A 15 20.53 -7.36 72.11
C GLU A 15 21.59 -7.00 71.05
N MET A 16 22.85 -6.84 71.47
CA MET A 16 23.96 -6.59 70.55
C MET A 16 24.27 -7.79 69.63
N LEU A 17 24.20 -9.01 70.14
CA LEU A 17 24.38 -10.22 69.31
C LEU A 17 23.22 -10.43 68.33
N VAL A 18 21.97 -10.21 68.77
CA VAL A 18 20.79 -10.31 67.91
C VAL A 18 20.84 -9.28 66.79
N THR A 19 21.24 -8.04 67.09
CA THR A 19 21.39 -6.99 66.08
C THR A 19 22.48 -7.29 65.05
N VAL A 20 23.63 -7.83 65.48
CA VAL A 20 24.71 -8.25 64.56
C VAL A 20 24.26 -9.43 63.67
N ALA A 21 23.54 -10.41 64.22
CA ALA A 21 23.00 -11.52 63.45
C ALA A 21 21.95 -11.05 62.41
N LEU A 22 21.06 -10.14 62.81
CA LEU A 22 20.09 -9.52 61.90
C LEU A 22 20.76 -8.71 60.78
N LEU A 23 21.83 -7.96 61.11
CA LEU A 23 22.64 -7.24 60.12
C LEU A 23 23.31 -8.20 59.13
N GLY A 24 23.83 -9.33 59.59
CA GLY A 24 24.42 -10.37 58.72
C GLY A 24 23.41 -10.95 57.72
N ILE A 25 22.20 -11.26 58.20
CA ILE A 25 21.10 -11.75 57.34
C ILE A 25 20.67 -10.67 56.35
N LEU A 26 20.58 -9.40 56.79
CA LEU A 26 20.23 -8.28 55.93
C LEU A 26 21.25 -8.09 54.81
N ILE A 27 22.56 -8.12 55.12
CA ILE A 27 23.64 -7.98 54.13
C ILE A 27 23.62 -9.14 53.12
N ALA A 28 23.45 -10.38 53.59
CA ALA A 28 23.32 -11.54 52.71
C ALA A 28 22.09 -11.42 51.79
N GLY A 29 20.96 -10.96 52.34
CA GLY A 29 19.73 -10.68 51.59
C GLY A 29 19.93 -9.60 50.51
N ILE A 30 20.59 -8.49 50.86
CA ILE A 30 20.90 -7.40 49.91
C ILE A 30 21.86 -7.89 48.81
N ASN A 31 22.90 -8.64 49.14
CA ASN A 31 23.83 -9.19 48.14
C ASN A 31 23.13 -10.15 47.17
N SER A 32 22.27 -11.03 47.69
CA SER A 32 21.45 -11.93 46.85
C SER A 32 20.52 -11.14 45.93
N LEU A 33 19.87 -10.10 46.45
CA LEU A 33 19.00 -9.21 45.66
C LEU A 33 19.77 -8.46 44.58
N VAL A 34 20.96 -7.95 44.89
CA VAL A 34 21.83 -7.22 43.95
C VAL A 34 22.30 -8.15 42.83
N VAL A 35 22.79 -9.36 43.16
CA VAL A 35 23.20 -10.35 42.16
C VAL A 35 22.02 -10.78 41.27
N GLY A 36 20.84 -11.02 41.86
CA GLY A 36 19.62 -11.34 41.12
C GLY A 36 19.12 -10.19 40.24
N SER A 37 19.29 -8.94 40.67
CA SER A 37 18.95 -7.75 39.89
C SER A 37 19.87 -7.61 38.67
N TYR A 38 21.18 -7.83 38.83
CA TYR A 38 22.14 -7.78 37.73
C TYR A 38 21.91 -8.87 36.68
N SER A 39 21.59 -10.11 37.08
CA SER A 39 21.29 -11.20 36.14
C SER A 39 20.01 -10.92 35.34
N SER A 40 18.98 -10.38 35.98
CA SER A 40 17.73 -9.97 35.35
C SER A 40 17.95 -8.86 34.32
N LEU A 41 18.78 -7.87 34.65
CA LEU A 41 19.14 -6.79 33.72
C LEU A 41 19.92 -7.29 32.49
N ARG A 42 20.75 -8.33 32.63
CA ARG A 42 21.46 -8.94 31.50
C ARG A 42 20.52 -9.66 30.54
N LEU A 43 19.56 -10.42 31.07
CA LEU A 43 18.52 -11.06 30.27
C LEU A 43 17.70 -10.02 29.50
N LEU A 44 17.22 -8.97 30.17
CA LEU A 44 16.44 -7.90 29.52
C LEU A 44 17.20 -7.22 28.37
N LYS A 45 18.51 -6.97 28.54
CA LYS A 45 19.36 -6.42 27.47
C LYS A 45 19.51 -7.38 26.30
N ALA A 46 19.71 -8.67 26.57
CA ALA A 46 19.79 -9.69 25.52
C ALA A 46 18.47 -9.81 24.75
N GLU A 47 17.34 -9.85 25.45
CA GLU A 47 16.02 -9.90 24.82
C GLU A 47 15.71 -8.65 24.00
N SER A 48 16.09 -7.46 24.49
CA SER A 48 15.91 -6.20 23.77
C SER A 48 16.73 -6.18 22.47
N PHE A 49 18.01 -6.58 22.52
CA PHE A 49 18.84 -6.68 21.33
C PHE A 49 18.26 -7.70 20.34
N ILE A 50 17.94 -8.92 20.82
CA ILE A 50 17.35 -9.98 20.00
C ILE A 50 16.07 -9.47 19.34
N LYS A 51 15.19 -8.76 20.07
CA LYS A 51 13.96 -8.20 19.50
C LYS A 51 14.25 -7.22 18.36
N THR A 52 15.15 -6.26 18.56
CA THR A 52 15.54 -5.29 17.52
C THR A 52 16.19 -5.98 16.31
N PHE A 53 17.05 -6.96 16.56
CA PHE A 53 17.68 -7.76 15.50
C PHE A 53 16.65 -8.54 14.68
N ASN A 54 15.71 -9.24 15.33
CA ASN A 54 14.65 -9.98 14.62
C ASN A 54 13.76 -9.03 13.82
N LEU A 55 13.47 -7.81 14.30
CA LEU A 55 12.74 -6.81 13.51
C LEU A 55 13.49 -6.41 12.23
N ASN A 56 14.82 -6.30 12.28
CA ASN A 56 15.61 -6.03 11.08
C ASN A 56 15.57 -7.21 10.10
N VAL A 57 15.74 -8.45 10.59
CA VAL A 57 15.65 -9.66 9.77
C VAL A 57 14.27 -9.79 9.11
N ASP A 58 13.23 -9.55 9.90
CA ASP A 58 11.84 -9.53 9.46
C ASP A 58 11.59 -8.47 8.37
N ALA A 59 12.16 -7.26 8.51
CA ALA A 59 12.11 -6.24 7.47
C ALA A 59 12.81 -6.67 6.16
N PHE A 60 13.95 -7.37 6.24
CA PHE A 60 14.58 -7.95 5.05
C PHE A 60 13.70 -9.01 4.39
N LEU A 61 13.05 -9.87 5.18
CA LEU A 61 12.19 -10.94 4.70
C LEU A 61 10.79 -10.47 4.27
N ASN A 62 10.41 -9.23 4.59
CA ASN A 62 9.21 -8.61 4.06
C ASN A 62 9.34 -8.28 2.55
N SER A 63 10.56 -8.05 2.05
CA SER A 63 10.78 -7.88 0.62
C SER A 63 10.71 -9.22 -0.10
N GLN A 64 9.78 -9.35 -1.04
CA GLN A 64 9.57 -10.58 -1.82
C GLN A 64 10.85 -11.12 -2.48
N ARG A 65 11.69 -10.25 -3.06
CA ARG A 65 12.95 -10.69 -3.71
C ARG A 65 13.96 -11.24 -2.72
N SER A 66 14.10 -10.55 -1.59
CA SER A 66 15.01 -10.92 -0.50
C SER A 66 14.55 -12.24 0.14
N CYS A 67 13.24 -12.37 0.39
CA CYS A 67 12.62 -13.60 0.89
C CYS A 67 12.81 -14.77 -0.10
N ASN A 68 12.45 -14.59 -1.37
CA ASN A 68 12.61 -15.62 -2.39
C ASN A 68 14.06 -16.06 -2.54
N SER A 69 15.01 -15.11 -2.59
CA SER A 69 16.44 -15.43 -2.69
C SER A 69 16.93 -16.20 -1.46
N THR A 70 16.48 -15.80 -0.27
CA THR A 70 16.79 -16.47 0.99
C THR A 70 16.29 -17.91 0.99
N LEU A 71 15.02 -18.14 0.63
CA LEU A 71 14.41 -19.46 0.69
C LEU A 71 14.73 -20.36 -0.50
N ALA A 72 15.18 -19.81 -1.63
CA ALA A 72 15.61 -20.59 -2.79
C ALA A 72 16.72 -21.61 -2.44
N ALA A 73 17.60 -21.26 -1.50
CA ALA A 73 18.67 -22.15 -1.02
C ALA A 73 18.14 -23.39 -0.29
N ILE A 74 16.89 -23.36 0.15
CA ILE A 74 16.27 -24.43 0.92
C ILE A 74 14.99 -24.96 0.27
N ASN A 75 14.85 -24.87 -1.05
CA ASN A 75 13.81 -25.58 -1.78
C ASN A 75 14.08 -27.11 -1.79
N PRO A 76 13.05 -27.96 -1.62
CA PRO A 76 11.71 -27.62 -1.13
C PRO A 76 11.71 -27.28 0.37
N VAL A 77 10.80 -26.41 0.81
CA VAL A 77 10.65 -26.08 2.22
C VAL A 77 10.01 -27.23 2.99
N VAL A 78 10.65 -27.65 4.08
CA VAL A 78 10.17 -28.72 4.99
C VAL A 78 10.54 -28.38 6.42
N ASN A 79 9.73 -28.83 7.39
CA ASN A 79 10.03 -28.67 8.80
C ASN A 79 11.38 -29.29 9.17
N GLY A 80 12.18 -28.59 9.97
CA GLY A 80 13.51 -29.01 10.39
C GLY A 80 14.64 -28.61 9.43
N LYS A 81 14.34 -28.06 8.25
CA LYS A 81 15.37 -27.61 7.31
C LYS A 81 16.08 -26.37 7.85
N VAL A 82 17.41 -26.39 7.84
CA VAL A 82 18.25 -25.30 8.31
C VAL A 82 18.46 -24.29 7.19
N LEU A 83 18.18 -23.02 7.47
CA LEU A 83 18.43 -21.91 6.56
C LEU A 83 19.86 -21.40 6.79
N PRO A 84 20.75 -21.45 5.79
CA PRO A 84 22.16 -21.11 5.98
C PRO A 84 22.38 -19.60 6.17
N SER A 85 21.64 -18.78 5.42
CA SER A 85 21.78 -17.33 5.43
C SER A 85 20.47 -16.63 5.12
N ILE A 86 20.37 -15.36 5.53
CA ILE A 86 19.41 -14.38 5.03
C ILE A 86 20.11 -13.58 3.95
N LYS A 87 19.50 -13.49 2.77
CA LYS A 87 20.04 -12.78 1.60
C LYS A 87 19.36 -11.44 1.41
N ASN A 88 20.02 -10.51 0.73
CA ASN A 88 19.42 -9.24 0.31
C ASN A 88 18.73 -9.39 -1.06
N ILE A 89 18.21 -8.27 -1.59
CA ILE A 89 17.53 -8.23 -2.89
C ILE A 89 18.43 -8.59 -4.10
N THR A 90 19.76 -8.54 -3.96
CA THR A 90 20.72 -8.92 -5.00
C THR A 90 21.28 -10.33 -4.81
N GLY A 91 20.81 -11.07 -3.79
CA GLY A 91 21.23 -12.44 -3.48
C GLY A 91 22.51 -12.57 -2.65
N GLY A 92 23.10 -11.44 -2.23
CA GLY A 92 24.23 -11.42 -1.32
C GLY A 92 23.80 -11.75 0.11
N ASP A 93 24.64 -12.49 0.84
CA ASP A 93 24.36 -12.85 2.23
C ASP A 93 24.47 -11.63 3.15
N VAL A 94 23.40 -11.37 3.91
CA VAL A 94 23.32 -10.31 4.93
C VAL A 94 23.63 -10.88 6.31
N PHE A 95 23.05 -12.04 6.62
CA PHE A 95 23.29 -12.76 7.86
C PHE A 95 23.58 -14.22 7.54
N VAL A 96 24.70 -14.76 8.01
CA VAL A 96 25.09 -16.16 7.80
C VAL A 96 25.13 -16.86 9.15
N THR A 97 24.49 -18.02 9.27
CA THR A 97 24.50 -18.76 10.53
C THR A 97 25.61 -19.80 10.61
N PRO A 98 26.27 -19.96 11.77
CA PRO A 98 26.07 -19.22 13.02
C PRO A 98 26.72 -17.82 13.02
N VAL A 99 26.12 -16.85 13.72
CA VAL A 99 26.72 -15.53 13.99
C VAL A 99 27.08 -15.44 15.47
N THR A 100 28.36 -15.28 15.80
CA THR A 100 28.84 -15.09 17.17
C THR A 100 29.13 -13.63 17.47
N GLY A 101 28.87 -13.18 18.70
CA GLY A 101 29.32 -11.86 19.14
C GLY A 101 28.51 -10.69 18.58
N MET A 102 27.20 -10.87 18.33
CA MET A 102 26.33 -9.82 17.78
C MET A 102 26.14 -8.59 18.70
N ASN A 103 26.79 -8.55 19.88
CA ASN A 103 26.77 -7.46 20.83
C ASN A 103 28.20 -7.21 21.34
N GLU A 104 28.63 -5.95 21.42
CA GLU A 104 30.06 -5.60 21.38
C GLU A 104 30.85 -5.70 22.70
N VAL A 105 30.27 -5.68 23.91
CA VAL A 105 31.11 -5.30 25.08
C VAL A 105 31.05 -6.20 26.33
N SER A 106 30.04 -7.04 26.57
CA SER A 106 30.03 -7.80 27.85
C SER A 106 29.23 -9.11 27.91
N ASN A 107 28.25 -9.33 27.04
CA ASN A 107 27.49 -10.58 26.98
C ASN A 107 27.24 -10.93 25.50
N PRO A 108 28.11 -11.72 24.86
CA PRO A 108 27.95 -12.06 23.45
C PRO A 108 26.68 -12.87 23.24
N ILE A 109 25.90 -12.47 22.24
CA ILE A 109 24.73 -13.22 21.77
C ILE A 109 25.17 -13.96 20.51
N THR A 110 24.85 -15.25 20.46
CA THR A 110 25.13 -16.12 19.32
C THR A 110 23.83 -16.55 18.67
N LEU A 111 23.66 -16.28 17.38
CA LEU A 111 22.63 -16.92 16.56
C LEU A 111 23.17 -18.28 16.14
N ARG A 112 22.59 -19.36 16.68
CA ARG A 112 23.05 -20.73 16.44
C ARG A 112 22.52 -21.31 15.14
N SER A 113 21.22 -21.16 14.91
CA SER A 113 20.56 -21.71 13.74
C SER A 113 19.27 -20.96 13.40
N MET A 114 18.92 -21.01 12.13
CA MET A 114 17.61 -20.65 11.61
C MET A 114 16.99 -21.91 11.02
N VAL A 115 15.81 -22.30 11.48
CA VAL A 115 15.19 -23.58 11.09
C VAL A 115 13.73 -23.37 10.72
N ILE A 116 13.28 -24.01 9.66
CA ILE A 116 11.85 -24.00 9.29
C ILE A 116 11.04 -24.83 10.29
N SER A 117 9.96 -24.26 10.82
CA SER A 117 9.04 -24.95 11.73
C SER A 117 7.59 -24.60 11.46
N ASN A 118 6.66 -25.44 11.91
CA ASN A 118 5.22 -25.26 11.75
C ASN A 118 4.74 -25.03 10.30
N LEU A 119 5.34 -25.72 9.33
CA LEU A 119 4.90 -25.70 7.94
C LEU A 119 3.51 -26.29 7.78
N ALA A 120 2.58 -25.48 7.27
CA ALA A 120 1.24 -25.83 6.85
C ALA A 120 1.04 -25.38 5.41
N VAL A 121 0.55 -26.27 4.54
CA VAL A 121 0.30 -25.99 3.12
C VAL A 121 -1.17 -26.27 2.81
N ALA A 122 -1.84 -25.32 2.14
CA ALA A 122 -3.21 -25.41 1.69
C ALA A 122 -3.30 -24.94 0.23
N GLY A 123 -3.44 -25.90 -0.70
CA GLY A 123 -3.32 -25.61 -2.12
C GLY A 123 -1.91 -25.12 -2.46
N THR A 124 -1.80 -23.93 -3.06
CA THR A 124 -0.51 -23.28 -3.36
C THR A 124 -0.02 -22.38 -2.23
N SER A 125 -0.81 -22.16 -1.17
CA SER A 125 -0.43 -21.30 -0.05
C SER A 125 0.26 -22.10 1.05
N ALA A 126 1.42 -21.64 1.50
CA ALA A 126 2.17 -22.20 2.61
C ALA A 126 2.37 -21.15 3.71
N ASN A 127 2.21 -21.56 4.97
CA ASN A 127 2.55 -20.76 6.15
C ASN A 127 3.54 -21.55 7.00
N PHE A 128 4.62 -20.92 7.44
CA PHE A 128 5.61 -21.55 8.32
C PHE A 128 6.38 -20.49 9.09
N ASN A 129 7.10 -20.91 10.13
CA ASN A 129 7.99 -20.05 10.88
C ASN A 129 9.44 -20.31 10.49
N ILE A 130 10.23 -19.25 10.42
CA ILE A 130 11.68 -19.33 10.60
C ILE A 130 11.95 -19.19 12.10
N GLN A 131 12.31 -20.30 12.73
CA GLN A 131 12.71 -20.34 14.13
C GLN A 131 14.19 -19.98 14.25
N MET A 132 14.45 -18.83 14.84
CA MET A 132 15.80 -18.34 15.12
C MET A 132 16.19 -18.73 16.55
N ASN A 133 17.21 -19.58 16.67
CA ASN A 133 17.70 -20.08 17.96
C ASN A 133 18.96 -19.31 18.37
N TYR A 134 18.88 -18.64 19.52
CA TYR A 134 19.93 -17.82 20.09
C TYR A 134 20.46 -18.45 21.38
N GLU A 135 21.71 -18.14 21.70
CA GLU A 135 22.32 -18.40 22.99
C GLU A 135 22.99 -17.14 23.51
N TYR A 136 22.82 -16.85 24.79
CA TYR A 136 23.60 -15.82 25.47
C TYR A 136 24.17 -16.36 26.78
N THR A 137 25.30 -15.81 27.20
CA THR A 137 25.97 -16.21 28.45
C THR A 137 25.56 -15.29 29.60
N ASN A 138 25.12 -15.87 30.71
CA ASN A 138 24.91 -15.18 31.97
C ASN A 138 25.93 -15.68 33.00
N GLY A 139 27.13 -15.08 33.00
CA GLY A 139 28.26 -15.65 33.74
C GLY A 139 28.73 -16.96 33.06
N ALA A 140 28.83 -18.05 33.81
CA ALA A 140 29.20 -19.38 33.28
C ALA A 140 28.00 -20.17 32.68
N VAL A 141 26.78 -19.65 32.81
CA VAL A 141 25.55 -20.34 32.36
C VAL A 141 25.20 -19.89 30.94
N VAL A 142 24.99 -20.85 30.04
CA VAL A 142 24.45 -20.61 28.69
C VAL A 142 22.93 -20.71 28.74
N VAL A 143 22.25 -19.67 28.27
CA VAL A 143 20.78 -19.61 28.26
C VAL A 143 20.28 -19.62 26.80
N PRO A 144 19.46 -20.60 26.40
CA PRO A 144 18.87 -20.65 25.08
C PRO A 144 17.65 -19.72 24.99
N LEU A 145 17.49 -19.07 23.84
CA LEU A 145 16.34 -18.23 23.51
C LEU A 145 15.89 -18.55 22.07
N SER A 146 14.58 -18.54 21.84
CA SER A 146 14.02 -18.75 20.50
C SER A 146 13.07 -17.62 20.13
N ARG A 147 13.10 -17.20 18.86
CA ARG A 147 12.15 -16.27 18.27
C ARG A 147 11.65 -16.82 16.94
N LEU A 148 10.39 -16.54 16.64
CA LEU A 148 9.72 -17.01 15.44
C LEU A 148 9.46 -15.81 14.52
N ILE A 149 9.85 -15.96 13.25
CA ILE A 149 9.43 -15.06 12.16
C ILE A 149 8.44 -15.86 11.31
N ASN A 150 7.18 -15.44 11.28
CA ASN A 150 6.16 -16.11 10.49
C ASN A 150 6.28 -15.69 9.03
N ILE A 151 6.28 -16.65 8.11
CA ILE A 151 6.42 -16.46 6.68
C ILE A 151 5.16 -16.99 6.00
N VAL A 152 4.62 -16.20 5.09
CA VAL A 152 3.63 -16.63 4.11
C VAL A 152 4.36 -16.84 2.79
N ALA A 153 4.10 -17.97 2.14
CA ALA A 153 4.67 -18.29 0.84
C ALA A 153 3.63 -18.87 -0.11
N GLU A 154 3.87 -18.67 -1.40
CA GLU A 154 3.30 -19.44 -2.48
C GLU A 154 4.29 -20.53 -2.88
N VAL A 155 3.82 -21.76 -2.96
CA VAL A 155 4.62 -22.94 -3.30
C VAL A 155 4.03 -23.71 -4.47
N ASP A 156 4.88 -24.44 -5.18
CA ASP A 156 4.44 -25.42 -6.18
C ASP A 156 4.01 -26.75 -5.53
N GLY A 157 3.59 -27.72 -6.36
CA GLY A 157 3.17 -29.06 -5.90
C GLY A 157 4.28 -29.90 -5.24
N ALA A 158 5.53 -29.42 -5.23
CA ALA A 158 6.67 -30.04 -4.56
C ALA A 158 7.16 -29.22 -3.35
N ASN A 159 6.42 -28.19 -2.92
CA ASN A 159 6.80 -27.26 -1.87
C ASN A 159 8.04 -26.40 -2.19
N ASN A 160 8.33 -26.14 -3.46
CA ASN A 160 9.32 -25.13 -3.82
C ASN A 160 8.69 -23.74 -3.70
N VAL A 161 9.38 -22.83 -3.02
CA VAL A 161 8.91 -21.45 -2.84
C VAL A 161 9.00 -20.71 -4.17
N LEU A 162 7.85 -20.21 -4.62
CA LEU A 162 7.70 -19.35 -5.79
C LEU A 162 7.71 -17.88 -5.35
N ASN A 163 6.95 -17.56 -4.31
CA ASN A 163 6.84 -16.22 -3.71
C ASN A 163 6.80 -16.33 -2.19
N CYS A 164 7.34 -15.37 -1.46
CA CYS A 164 7.17 -15.31 0.00
C CYS A 164 7.37 -13.91 0.57
N SER A 165 6.83 -13.70 1.78
CA SER A 165 7.05 -12.52 2.61
C SER A 165 6.87 -12.86 4.08
N SER A 166 7.50 -12.09 4.97
CA SER A 166 7.16 -12.17 6.38
C SER A 166 5.74 -11.66 6.68
N PHE A 167 5.05 -12.33 7.59
CA PHE A 167 3.67 -12.06 8.00
C PHE A 167 3.55 -10.89 9.00
N ASN A 168 4.59 -10.62 9.80
CA ASN A 168 4.51 -9.75 10.98
C ASN A 168 5.35 -8.45 10.91
N GLY A 169 5.91 -8.13 9.75
CA GLY A 169 6.80 -6.98 9.58
C GLY A 169 6.14 -5.76 8.96
N LEU A 170 5.58 -4.90 9.81
CA LEU A 170 5.00 -3.58 9.48
C LEU A 170 3.67 -3.66 8.70
N ASN A 171 2.70 -2.91 9.20
CA ASN A 171 1.33 -2.86 8.70
C ASN A 171 1.33 -2.30 7.25
N PRO A 172 0.50 -2.85 6.35
CA PRO A 172 0.51 -2.56 4.91
C PRO A 172 0.08 -1.15 4.47
N GLU A 173 0.04 -0.15 5.34
CA GLU A 173 -0.39 1.19 4.92
C GLU A 173 0.65 1.94 4.07
N SER A 174 1.91 1.51 4.07
CA SER A 174 3.01 2.26 3.45
C SER A 174 3.65 1.65 2.21
N LEU A 175 3.24 0.45 1.72
CA LEU A 175 3.90 -0.09 0.51
C LEU A 175 3.12 -0.98 -0.47
N PHE A 176 1.93 -1.49 -0.16
CA PHE A 176 1.11 -2.19 -1.18
C PHE A 176 -0.38 -1.97 -0.94
N VAL A 177 -1.12 -1.64 -2.00
CA VAL A 177 -2.59 -1.67 -2.02
C VAL A 177 -3.03 -3.09 -1.67
N LYS A 178 -3.86 -3.22 -0.64
CA LYS A 178 -4.36 -4.52 -0.19
C LYS A 178 -5.29 -5.09 -1.27
N VAL A 179 -5.03 -6.33 -1.73
CA VAL A 179 -5.74 -6.93 -2.89
C VAL A 179 -7.15 -7.43 -2.53
N ASP A 180 -7.48 -7.56 -1.24
CA ASP A 180 -8.74 -8.16 -0.78
C ASP A 180 -9.63 -7.20 0.05
N GLY A 181 -9.98 -6.03 -0.49
CA GLY A 181 -10.98 -5.13 0.11
C GLY A 181 -11.02 -3.71 -0.47
N ASN A 182 -12.02 -2.92 -0.08
CA ASN A 182 -12.07 -1.48 -0.38
C ASN A 182 -11.10 -0.72 0.56
N GLU A 183 -10.15 0.01 -0.01
CA GLU A 183 -9.17 0.83 0.74
C GLU A 183 -9.32 2.31 0.36
N VAL A 184 -9.32 3.20 1.37
CA VAL A 184 -9.35 4.66 1.17
C VAL A 184 -8.04 5.24 1.70
N LYS A 185 -7.29 5.95 0.84
CA LYS A 185 -6.04 6.65 1.19
C LYS A 185 -6.24 8.16 1.15
N THR A 186 -5.69 8.86 2.14
CA THR A 186 -5.76 10.33 2.26
C THR A 186 -4.33 10.89 2.24
N GLY A 187 -4.01 11.74 1.25
CA GLY A 187 -2.67 12.34 1.06
C GLY A 187 -2.18 12.28 -0.39
N ASP A 188 -0.94 12.73 -0.63
CA ASP A 188 -0.30 12.71 -1.96
C ASP A 188 0.27 11.31 -2.29
N LEU A 189 -0.02 10.81 -3.50
CA LEU A 189 0.50 9.54 -4.02
C LEU A 189 1.51 9.81 -5.14
N THR A 190 2.80 9.52 -4.90
CA THR A 190 3.85 9.62 -5.92
C THR A 190 4.23 8.23 -6.43
N ILE A 191 4.10 7.99 -7.74
CA ILE A 191 4.50 6.74 -8.39
C ILE A 191 5.63 7.04 -9.36
N THR A 192 6.81 6.47 -9.11
CA THR A 192 8.03 6.66 -9.92
C THR A 192 8.16 5.66 -11.08
N GLY A 193 7.12 4.85 -11.33
CA GLY A 193 7.04 3.85 -12.40
C GLY A 193 5.65 3.79 -13.05
N ASN A 194 5.34 2.68 -13.72
CA ASN A 194 4.04 2.51 -14.39
C ASN A 194 2.96 2.08 -13.38
N LEU A 195 1.81 2.76 -13.39
CA LEU A 195 0.61 2.35 -12.65
C LEU A 195 -0.37 1.62 -13.60
N ASN A 196 -0.67 0.35 -13.32
CA ASN A 196 -1.75 -0.39 -13.99
C ASN A 196 -2.97 -0.48 -13.06
N ILE A 197 -4.13 0.00 -13.50
CA ILE A 197 -5.37 -0.01 -12.69
C ILE A 197 -6.38 -0.94 -13.37
N GLY A 198 -6.79 -2.00 -12.68
CA GLY A 198 -7.88 -2.88 -13.12
C GLY A 198 -9.21 -2.42 -12.54
N VAL A 199 -10.18 -2.05 -13.39
CA VAL A 199 -11.56 -1.76 -12.99
C VAL A 199 -12.40 -3.03 -13.17
N GLY A 200 -13.00 -3.52 -12.09
CA GLY A 200 -13.94 -4.64 -12.13
C GLY A 200 -15.18 -4.29 -12.97
N ALA A 201 -15.69 -5.27 -13.72
CA ALA A 201 -16.74 -5.12 -14.73
C ALA A 201 -18.14 -4.83 -14.16
N ALA A 202 -18.30 -3.71 -13.45
CA ALA A 202 -19.58 -3.07 -13.22
C ALA A 202 -19.61 -1.77 -14.03
N ASP A 203 -20.60 -1.66 -14.93
CA ASP A 203 -20.77 -0.69 -16.04
C ASP A 203 -20.80 0.82 -15.67
N THR A 204 -20.22 1.23 -14.54
CA THR A 204 -20.21 2.62 -14.06
C THR A 204 -18.85 3.12 -13.57
N SER A 205 -17.77 2.34 -13.68
CA SER A 205 -16.46 2.74 -13.16
C SER A 205 -15.56 3.27 -14.29
N PHE A 206 -15.42 4.59 -14.43
CA PHE A 206 -14.41 5.21 -15.29
C PHE A 206 -13.21 5.67 -14.44
N ILE A 207 -12.00 5.45 -14.94
CA ILE A 207 -10.78 6.01 -14.37
C ILE A 207 -10.48 7.30 -15.14
N ASP A 208 -10.57 8.44 -14.47
CA ASP A 208 -10.18 9.72 -15.05
C ASP A 208 -8.69 9.97 -14.76
N ILE A 209 -7.82 9.61 -15.70
CA ILE A 209 -6.38 9.90 -15.61
C ILE A 209 -6.14 11.31 -16.15
N MET A 210 -6.21 12.30 -15.26
CA MET A 210 -5.85 13.67 -15.61
C MET A 210 -4.33 13.86 -15.48
N ASN A 211 -3.64 14.10 -16.60
CA ASN A 211 -2.29 14.65 -16.56
C ASN A 211 -2.40 16.17 -16.32
N VAL A 212 -2.31 16.60 -15.06
CA VAL A 212 -2.45 18.00 -14.66
C VAL A 212 -1.07 18.56 -14.31
N PRO A 213 -0.43 19.37 -15.17
CA PRO A 213 0.62 20.26 -14.71
C PRO A 213 -0.03 21.25 -13.72
N ALA A 214 0.64 21.52 -12.60
CA ALA A 214 0.17 22.33 -11.47
C ALA A 214 -0.23 23.78 -11.84
N ALA A 215 -1.34 23.95 -12.56
CA ALA A 215 -1.91 25.24 -12.93
C ALA A 215 -3.36 25.36 -12.43
N PRO A 216 -3.78 26.54 -11.94
CA PRO A 216 -5.03 26.75 -11.22
C PRO A 216 -6.23 26.92 -12.16
N LEU A 217 -6.41 26.01 -13.12
CA LEU A 217 -7.56 26.02 -14.03
C LEU A 217 -8.35 24.73 -13.88
N HIS A 218 -8.85 24.51 -12.66
CA HIS A 218 -9.89 23.52 -12.40
C HIS A 218 -11.22 24.01 -12.94
N ASN A 219 -11.43 23.82 -14.23
CA ASN A 219 -12.77 23.62 -14.74
C ASN A 219 -12.69 22.56 -15.85
N LEU A 220 -13.22 21.37 -15.56
CA LEU A 220 -13.20 20.14 -16.38
C LEU A 220 -13.88 20.29 -17.76
N ASN A 221 -14.19 21.52 -18.15
CA ASN A 221 -14.88 21.90 -19.36
C ASN A 221 -14.00 22.71 -20.34
N PHE A 222 -12.75 23.03 -19.99
CA PHE A 222 -11.83 23.74 -20.89
C PHE A 222 -10.89 22.77 -21.60
N PHE A 223 -10.86 22.84 -22.93
CA PHE A 223 -9.98 22.06 -23.78
C PHE A 223 -8.97 22.98 -24.46
N ASN A 224 -7.70 22.55 -24.54
CA ASN A 224 -6.67 23.25 -25.31
C ASN A 224 -7.15 23.41 -26.76
N SER A 225 -7.23 24.66 -27.23
CA SER A 225 -7.80 25.02 -28.53
C SER A 225 -6.96 26.07 -29.27
N ASP A 226 -5.76 26.35 -28.74
CA ASP A 226 -4.83 27.35 -29.26
C ASP A 226 -4.45 27.08 -30.73
N ARG A 227 -4.26 28.14 -31.51
CA ARG A 227 -3.88 28.05 -32.92
C ARG A 227 -2.58 27.29 -33.12
N SER A 228 -1.61 27.43 -32.21
CA SER A 228 -0.32 26.74 -32.27
C SER A 228 -0.43 25.21 -32.20
N LEU A 229 -1.56 24.69 -31.68
CA LEU A 229 -1.82 23.26 -31.54
C LEU A 229 -2.66 22.69 -32.69
N LYS A 230 -3.01 23.50 -33.70
CA LYS A 230 -3.88 23.11 -34.82
C LYS A 230 -3.19 23.35 -36.16
N LYS A 231 -3.45 22.45 -37.11
CA LYS A 231 -3.04 22.56 -38.51
C LYS A 231 -4.22 22.28 -39.43
N ASP A 232 -4.09 22.64 -40.70
CA ASP A 232 -5.08 22.33 -41.76
C ASP A 232 -6.50 22.85 -41.45
N LEU A 233 -6.59 24.11 -41.00
CA LEU A 233 -7.86 24.74 -40.61
C LEU A 233 -8.74 25.04 -41.83
N ALA A 234 -9.91 24.40 -41.89
CA ALA A 234 -10.94 24.65 -42.90
C ALA A 234 -12.30 24.98 -42.23
N PRO A 235 -13.11 25.90 -42.81
CA PRO A 235 -14.47 26.14 -42.35
C PRO A 235 -15.36 24.90 -42.45
N LEU A 236 -16.31 24.76 -41.53
CA LEU A 236 -17.28 23.68 -41.53
C LEU A 236 -18.49 24.05 -42.41
N SER A 237 -18.52 23.62 -43.68
CA SER A 237 -19.59 23.97 -44.64
C SER A 237 -20.52 22.81 -45.00
N ASP A 238 -19.98 21.62 -45.24
CA ASP A 238 -20.66 20.60 -46.06
C ASP A 238 -21.69 19.73 -45.31
N SER A 239 -21.68 19.81 -43.98
CA SER A 239 -22.45 18.92 -43.10
C SER A 239 -23.36 19.66 -42.12
N VAL A 240 -23.40 20.98 -42.20
CA VAL A 240 -24.15 21.83 -41.26
C VAL A 240 -25.65 21.66 -41.44
N GLU A 241 -26.15 21.63 -42.68
CA GLU A 241 -27.58 21.42 -42.95
C GLU A 241 -28.03 19.98 -42.69
N LYS A 242 -27.13 19.01 -42.78
CA LYS A 242 -27.45 17.59 -42.57
C LYS A 242 -27.79 17.32 -41.11
N ILE A 243 -27.28 18.11 -40.16
CA ILE A 243 -27.53 17.87 -38.73
C ILE A 243 -29.02 17.87 -38.36
N LYS A 244 -29.89 18.54 -39.15
CA LYS A 244 -31.35 18.53 -38.94
C LYS A 244 -31.99 17.15 -39.19
N GLU A 245 -31.28 16.25 -39.87
CA GLU A 245 -31.71 14.88 -40.12
C GLU A 245 -31.50 13.98 -38.90
N LEU A 246 -30.67 14.41 -37.93
CA LEU A 246 -30.47 13.67 -36.69
C LEU A 246 -31.75 13.65 -35.85
N LYS A 247 -32.09 12.46 -35.38
CA LYS A 247 -33.21 12.25 -34.46
C LYS A 247 -32.68 12.07 -33.05
N ALA A 248 -33.27 12.78 -32.10
CA ALA A 248 -33.07 12.49 -30.69
C ALA A 248 -34.00 11.35 -30.27
N TYR A 249 -33.47 10.41 -29.50
CA TYR A 249 -34.19 9.25 -29.00
C TYR A 249 -34.23 9.27 -27.49
N ARG A 250 -35.36 8.85 -26.92
CA ARG A 250 -35.44 8.44 -25.52
C ARG A 250 -35.28 6.92 -25.47
N TYR A 251 -34.32 6.42 -24.72
CA TYR A 251 -33.96 5.00 -24.69
C TYR A 251 -33.60 4.53 -23.28
N ARG A 252 -33.44 3.22 -23.12
CA ARG A 252 -32.89 2.57 -21.93
C ARG A 252 -31.77 1.63 -22.39
N PHE A 253 -30.70 1.52 -21.62
CA PHE A 253 -29.72 0.47 -21.88
C PHE A 253 -30.32 -0.90 -21.58
N LYS A 254 -29.87 -1.96 -22.28
CA LYS A 254 -30.44 -3.32 -22.12
C LYS A 254 -30.36 -3.82 -20.67
N ASN A 255 -29.36 -3.37 -19.91
CA ASN A 255 -29.08 -3.70 -18.51
C ASN A 255 -29.56 -2.62 -17.52
N SER A 256 -30.24 -1.56 -17.97
CA SER A 256 -30.70 -0.46 -17.10
C SER A 256 -32.19 -0.20 -17.25
N LYS A 257 -32.85 0.12 -16.13
CA LYS A 257 -34.27 0.53 -16.12
C LYS A 257 -34.45 2.03 -16.30
N GLU A 258 -33.37 2.81 -16.24
CA GLU A 258 -33.41 4.27 -16.31
C GLU A 258 -33.55 4.79 -17.73
N TRP A 259 -34.47 5.74 -17.92
CA TRP A 259 -34.64 6.45 -19.18
C TRP A 259 -33.51 7.45 -19.39
N ARG A 260 -32.97 7.46 -20.60
CA ARG A 260 -31.97 8.43 -21.07
C ARG A 260 -32.41 9.02 -22.40
N ILE A 261 -31.81 10.16 -22.75
CA ILE A 261 -32.03 10.84 -24.03
C ILE A 261 -30.68 10.98 -24.72
N GLY A 262 -30.65 10.78 -26.03
CA GLY A 262 -29.43 10.94 -26.82
C GLY A 262 -29.64 10.62 -28.29
N PHE A 263 -28.53 10.55 -29.03
CA PHE A 263 -28.52 10.18 -30.43
C PHE A 263 -28.19 8.70 -30.64
N LEU A 264 -28.67 8.15 -31.75
CA LEU A 264 -28.22 6.85 -32.23
C LEU A 264 -26.88 7.03 -32.97
N ALA A 265 -25.83 6.33 -32.53
CA ALA A 265 -24.48 6.52 -33.05
C ALA A 265 -24.38 6.29 -34.56
N GLN A 266 -25.14 5.34 -35.09
CA GLN A 266 -25.18 5.01 -36.53
C GLN A 266 -25.76 6.12 -37.39
N ASP A 267 -26.69 6.91 -36.85
CA ASP A 267 -27.24 8.07 -37.57
C ASP A 267 -26.27 9.26 -37.50
N VAL A 268 -25.58 9.42 -36.38
CA VAL A 268 -24.51 10.43 -36.24
C VAL A 268 -23.36 10.14 -37.19
N GLU A 269 -22.95 8.88 -37.34
CA GLU A 269 -21.82 8.48 -38.18
C GLU A 269 -22.00 8.85 -39.65
N LYS A 270 -23.23 8.78 -40.19
CA LYS A 270 -23.54 9.15 -41.57
C LYS A 270 -23.32 10.64 -41.86
N ILE A 271 -23.37 11.48 -40.82
CA ILE A 271 -23.38 12.94 -40.94
C ILE A 271 -22.06 13.54 -40.44
N ALA A 272 -21.59 13.08 -39.29
CA ALA A 272 -20.38 13.55 -38.63
C ALA A 272 -19.56 12.32 -38.16
N PRO A 273 -18.90 11.60 -39.08
CA PRO A 273 -18.17 10.37 -38.76
C PRO A 273 -17.07 10.61 -37.71
N HIS A 274 -16.42 11.78 -37.72
CA HIS A 274 -15.40 12.16 -36.73
C HIS A 274 -15.95 12.36 -35.31
N ALA A 275 -17.27 12.46 -35.15
CA ALA A 275 -17.92 12.51 -33.84
C ALA A 275 -18.28 11.10 -33.32
N VAL A 276 -17.96 10.04 -34.06
CA VAL A 276 -18.25 8.66 -33.68
C VAL A 276 -16.96 7.86 -33.57
N LEU A 277 -16.82 7.12 -32.46
CA LEU A 277 -15.72 6.18 -32.24
C LEU A 277 -16.29 4.77 -32.13
N THR A 278 -15.58 3.77 -32.64
CA THR A 278 -15.95 2.36 -32.45
C THR A 278 -14.98 1.75 -31.45
N SER A 279 -15.51 1.14 -30.38
CA SER A 279 -14.71 0.46 -29.36
C SER A 279 -14.07 -0.82 -29.91
N ALA A 280 -13.12 -1.39 -29.16
CA ALA A 280 -12.46 -2.64 -29.55
C ALA A 280 -13.45 -3.82 -29.69
N GLU A 281 -14.55 -3.78 -28.93
CA GLU A 281 -15.65 -4.74 -28.94
C GLU A 281 -16.69 -4.47 -30.05
N GLY A 282 -16.48 -3.43 -30.86
CA GLY A 282 -17.36 -3.08 -31.98
C GLY A 282 -18.54 -2.19 -31.61
N HIS A 283 -18.59 -1.62 -30.40
CA HIS A 283 -19.66 -0.70 -29.99
C HIS A 283 -19.37 0.74 -30.42
N LYS A 284 -20.35 1.40 -31.05
CA LYS A 284 -20.21 2.80 -31.48
C LYS A 284 -20.57 3.78 -30.35
N MET A 285 -19.74 4.79 -30.18
CA MET A 285 -19.80 5.82 -29.14
C MET A 285 -19.86 7.20 -29.79
N VAL A 286 -20.59 8.14 -29.21
CA VAL A 286 -20.78 9.49 -29.76
C VAL A 286 -20.10 10.55 -28.90
N SER A 287 -19.27 11.39 -29.51
CA SER A 287 -18.73 12.62 -28.92
C SER A 287 -19.71 13.78 -29.12
N TYR A 288 -20.54 14.05 -28.12
CA TYR A 288 -21.46 15.20 -28.13
C TYR A 288 -20.71 16.54 -28.23
N LYS A 289 -19.50 16.62 -27.67
CA LYS A 289 -18.64 17.82 -27.75
C LYS A 289 -18.25 18.12 -29.20
N SER A 290 -17.93 17.09 -29.98
CA SER A 290 -17.58 17.24 -31.40
C SER A 290 -18.77 17.68 -32.26
N LEU A 291 -20.01 17.49 -31.79
CA LEU A 291 -21.23 17.93 -32.49
C LEU A 291 -21.58 19.40 -32.23
N LEU A 292 -21.10 20.00 -31.14
CA LEU A 292 -21.43 21.38 -30.79
C LEU A 292 -21.09 22.40 -31.90
N PRO A 293 -19.92 22.34 -32.57
CA PRO A 293 -19.64 23.25 -33.69
C PRO A 293 -20.61 23.11 -34.87
N TYR A 294 -21.10 21.91 -35.15
CA TYR A 294 -22.10 21.69 -36.21
C TYR A 294 -23.43 22.34 -35.84
N VAL A 295 -23.88 22.15 -34.59
CA VAL A 295 -25.11 22.78 -34.08
C VAL A 295 -24.98 24.31 -34.10
N TRP A 296 -23.81 24.84 -33.73
CA TRP A 296 -23.53 26.26 -33.74
C TRP A 296 -23.60 26.88 -35.14
N GLU A 297 -22.92 26.28 -36.12
CA GLU A 297 -22.98 26.76 -37.51
C GLU A 297 -24.38 26.61 -38.11
N TYR A 298 -25.12 25.56 -37.74
CA TYR A 298 -26.51 25.41 -38.16
C TYR A 298 -27.40 26.51 -37.58
N HIS A 299 -27.26 26.80 -36.30
CA HIS A 299 -27.98 27.88 -35.65
C HIS A 299 -27.67 29.24 -36.29
N LYS A 300 -26.41 29.52 -36.61
CA LYS A 300 -26.02 30.72 -37.36
C LYS A 300 -26.69 30.79 -38.73
N SER A 301 -26.69 29.69 -39.51
CA SER A 301 -27.37 29.60 -40.81
C SER A 301 -28.86 29.92 -40.70
N VAL A 302 -29.56 29.29 -39.73
CA VAL A 302 -30.98 29.54 -39.47
C VAL A 302 -31.24 30.99 -39.07
N TYR A 303 -30.40 31.55 -38.20
CA TYR A 303 -30.51 32.92 -37.73
C TYR A 303 -30.36 33.93 -38.89
N SER A 304 -29.38 33.75 -39.78
CA SER A 304 -29.18 34.59 -40.95
C SER A 304 -30.36 34.51 -41.93
N LYS A 305 -30.89 33.31 -42.19
CA LYS A 305 -32.08 33.14 -43.04
C LYS A 305 -33.30 33.86 -42.44
N ARG A 306 -33.47 33.80 -41.12
CA ARG A 306 -34.56 34.51 -40.43
C ARG A 306 -34.45 36.03 -40.59
N GLN A 307 -33.27 36.61 -40.44
CA GLN A 307 -33.08 38.05 -40.65
C GLN A 307 -33.41 38.46 -42.09
N ALA A 308 -32.93 37.69 -43.09
CA ALA A 308 -33.22 37.97 -44.49
C ALA A 308 -34.73 37.92 -44.80
N LEU A 309 -35.47 37.00 -44.18
CA LEU A 309 -36.92 36.91 -44.31
C LEU A 309 -37.62 38.12 -43.67
N LEU A 310 -37.20 38.56 -42.49
CA LEU A 310 -37.78 39.73 -41.80
C LEU A 310 -37.56 41.01 -42.59
N SER A 311 -36.34 41.27 -43.08
CA SER A 311 -36.08 42.45 -43.92
C SER A 311 -36.90 42.45 -45.21
N ARG A 312 -37.16 41.26 -45.78
CA ARG A 312 -38.04 41.13 -46.94
C ARG A 312 -39.49 41.44 -46.59
N LEU A 313 -39.97 41.02 -45.42
CA LEU A 313 -41.32 41.33 -44.95
C LEU A 313 -41.49 42.84 -44.75
N GLU A 314 -40.57 43.51 -44.06
CA GLU A 314 -40.60 44.97 -43.87
C GLU A 314 -40.61 45.71 -45.21
N ALA A 315 -39.78 45.29 -46.16
CA ALA A 315 -39.74 45.88 -47.50
C ALA A 315 -41.04 45.65 -48.30
N LEU A 316 -41.82 44.60 -47.98
CA LEU A 316 -43.12 44.33 -48.59
C LEU A 316 -44.25 45.09 -47.90
N GLU A 317 -44.19 45.24 -46.58
CA GLU A 317 -45.14 46.03 -45.79
C GLU A 317 -45.05 47.52 -46.16
N ASN A 318 -43.84 48.07 -46.22
CA ASN A 318 -43.60 49.46 -46.64
C ASN A 318 -43.95 49.75 -48.12
N LYS A 319 -44.29 48.74 -48.92
CA LYS A 319 -44.77 48.90 -50.30
C LYS A 319 -46.30 48.88 -50.42
N LYS A 320 -47.00 48.52 -49.34
CA LYS A 320 -48.47 48.45 -49.31
C LYS A 320 -49.13 49.69 -48.71
N ASP A 321 -48.38 50.48 -47.96
CA ASP A 321 -48.73 51.85 -47.56
C ASP A 321 -48.32 52.86 -48.63
#